data_AF-A0A3C1U7N5-F1
#
_entry.id   AF-A0A3C1U7N5-F1
#
_cell.length_a   1.000
_cell.length_b   1.000
_cell.length_c   1.000
_cell.angle_alpha   90.00
_cell.angle_beta   90.00
_cell.angle_gamma   90.00
#
_symmetry.space_group_name_H-M   'P 1'
#
loop_
_entity.id
_entity.type
_entity.pdbx_description
1 polymer ?
#
loop_
_entity_poly.entity_id
_entity_poly.type
_entity_poly.pdbx_seq_one_letter_code
_entity_poly.pdbx_strand_id
1 'polypeptide(L)'
;MRKTISRFVLITLASSLFLTSTITVFATSEGAIIDSSEISEISRDVINQIVSLESRKIAVKDYSLLYDVSDNPSYVLLTFTEGGYAIVSRSNSLIAIYDLDSKHAPYEELPKTSKKVFGGPLNYFSVNSKGQLVETNTGSIYAKNQITTAMRNMNSDFLNQAKSIQLVTVESEIVYAATASWVGIPSSRVSRYSTGMWINSTTNYPASQGYPVLGICGTIAAAIMLAYFDDYIDNNYVPSTIRIVNSSTPGSLITTLYNYIDKGKNGTFPWDVSSGVNSWMMAYSPIYNLSHRSWYSTFTFSLAKDDISNMRPVAIGLLEMLGSTYEDHWVTAYQFQENGIFSTSYYKVVDNHGSYTATIHVNWTSGIVGLD
;
A
#
# COMPACT_ATOMS: atom_id res chain seq x y z
N MET A 1 -86.13 21.56 5.58
CA MET A 1 -86.37 20.87 6.88
C MET A 1 -86.19 19.37 6.68
N ARG A 2 -85.41 18.74 7.56
CA ARG A 2 -84.92 17.35 7.47
C ARG A 2 -85.99 16.29 7.17
N LYS A 3 -85.69 15.43 6.20
CA LYS A 3 -86.11 14.03 5.95
C LYS A 3 -85.31 13.62 4.68
N THR A 4 -84.73 12.44 4.47
CA THR A 4 -85.25 11.08 4.71
C THR A 4 -84.13 10.05 4.49
N ILE A 5 -83.98 9.11 5.43
CA ILE A 5 -83.88 7.64 5.30
C ILE A 5 -82.96 7.00 4.21
N SER A 6 -81.89 6.39 4.70
CA SER A 6 -81.43 4.98 4.58
C SER A 6 -81.47 4.18 3.26
N ARG A 7 -80.31 3.50 3.03
CA ARG A 7 -80.08 2.08 2.66
C ARG A 7 -79.78 1.69 1.20
N PHE A 8 -78.63 0.99 1.08
CA PHE A 8 -78.24 -0.12 0.18
C PHE A 8 -77.75 0.14 -1.27
N VAL A 9 -76.42 -0.05 -1.43
CA VAL A 9 -75.67 -0.88 -2.39
C VAL A 9 -75.97 -0.78 -3.90
N LEU A 10 -74.95 -0.40 -4.69
CA LEU A 10 -74.49 -1.25 -5.81
C LEU A 10 -73.04 -0.93 -6.21
N ILE A 11 -72.28 -2.00 -6.44
CA ILE A 11 -70.89 -2.07 -6.88
C ILE A 11 -70.84 -1.82 -8.40
N THR A 12 -69.89 -1.03 -8.89
CA THR A 12 -69.37 -1.20 -10.26
C THR A 12 -67.92 -0.75 -10.37
N LEU A 13 -67.11 -1.67 -10.92
CA LEU A 13 -65.69 -1.60 -11.27
C LEU A 13 -65.31 -0.34 -12.07
N ALA A 14 -64.13 0.21 -11.77
CA ALA A 14 -63.26 0.84 -12.77
C ALA A 14 -61.80 0.68 -12.35
N SER A 15 -61.24 -0.50 -12.66
CA SER A 15 -59.80 -0.78 -12.58
C SER A 15 -59.09 0.02 -13.66
N SER A 16 -58.56 1.19 -13.33
CA SER A 16 -57.62 1.92 -14.18
C SER A 16 -56.19 1.55 -13.76
N LEU A 17 -55.64 0.57 -14.47
CA LEU A 17 -54.20 0.28 -14.47
C LEU A 17 -53.45 1.58 -14.84
N PHE A 18 -52.77 2.17 -13.86
CA PHE A 18 -51.66 3.07 -14.15
C PHE A 18 -50.49 2.21 -14.65
N LEU A 19 -50.46 1.97 -15.96
CA LEU A 19 -49.22 1.62 -16.66
C LEU A 19 -48.31 2.84 -16.63
N THR A 20 -47.59 3.03 -15.53
CA THR A 20 -46.40 3.86 -15.56
C THR A 20 -45.37 3.08 -16.35
N SER A 21 -45.18 3.44 -17.62
CA SER A 21 -43.99 3.05 -18.35
C SER A 21 -42.78 3.52 -17.53
N THR A 22 -42.09 2.58 -16.89
CA THR A 22 -40.76 2.81 -16.36
C THR A 22 -39.88 3.02 -17.57
N ILE A 23 -39.75 4.26 -18.03
CA ILE A 23 -38.64 4.65 -18.88
C ILE A 23 -37.42 4.50 -17.98
N THR A 24 -36.71 3.40 -18.15
CA THR A 24 -35.38 3.23 -17.58
C THR A 24 -34.51 4.31 -18.20
N VAL A 25 -34.38 5.44 -17.52
CA VAL A 25 -33.34 6.42 -17.85
C VAL A 25 -32.03 5.72 -17.52
N PHE A 26 -31.34 5.22 -18.54
CA PHE A 26 -29.93 4.92 -18.40
C PHE A 26 -29.26 6.25 -18.11
N ALA A 27 -28.90 6.48 -16.84
CA ALA A 27 -27.91 7.49 -16.51
C ALA A 27 -26.63 7.07 -17.24
N THR A 28 -26.38 7.65 -18.41
CA THR A 28 -25.03 7.71 -18.95
C THR A 28 -24.25 8.52 -17.93
N SER A 29 -23.45 7.87 -17.10
CA SER A 29 -22.67 8.55 -16.06
C SER A 29 -21.81 9.62 -16.74
N GLU A 30 -22.14 10.90 -16.53
CA GLU A 30 -21.23 12.00 -16.80
C GLU A 30 -19.86 11.63 -16.23
N GLY A 31 -18.83 11.60 -17.07
CA GLY A 31 -17.47 11.21 -16.68
C GLY A 31 -17.02 9.79 -17.09
N ALA A 32 -17.79 8.98 -17.83
CA ALA A 32 -17.26 7.69 -18.34
C ALA A 32 -16.37 7.81 -19.60
N ILE A 33 -16.20 9.02 -20.14
CA ILE A 33 -15.41 9.30 -21.34
C ILE A 33 -14.26 10.23 -20.95
N ILE A 34 -13.05 9.92 -21.43
CA ILE A 34 -11.88 10.79 -21.38
C ILE A 34 -11.73 11.38 -22.77
N ASP A 35 -11.80 12.70 -22.90
CA ASP A 35 -11.65 13.37 -24.19
C ASP A 35 -10.17 13.57 -24.58
N SER A 36 -9.94 14.01 -25.82
CA SER A 36 -8.58 14.15 -26.36
C SER A 36 -7.78 15.27 -25.69
N SER A 37 -8.43 16.31 -25.17
CA SER A 37 -7.74 17.39 -24.45
C SER A 37 -7.32 16.94 -23.06
N GLU A 38 -8.23 16.28 -22.33
CA GLU A 38 -7.98 15.73 -21.01
C GLU A 38 -6.81 14.72 -21.03
N ILE A 39 -6.82 13.76 -21.97
CA ILE A 39 -5.73 12.79 -22.03
C ILE A 39 -4.41 13.42 -22.44
N SER A 40 -4.41 14.48 -23.23
CA SER A 40 -3.20 15.20 -23.63
C SER A 40 -2.56 15.90 -22.42
N GLU A 41 -3.38 16.52 -21.57
CA GLU A 41 -2.92 17.14 -20.32
C GLU A 41 -2.38 16.10 -19.35
N ILE A 42 -3.14 15.03 -19.10
CA ILE A 42 -2.71 13.93 -18.23
C ILE A 42 -1.40 13.33 -18.72
N SER A 43 -1.27 13.07 -20.03
CA SER A 43 -0.05 12.50 -20.60
C SER A 43 1.15 13.41 -20.40
N ARG A 44 1.01 14.72 -20.68
CA ARG A 44 2.08 15.71 -20.47
C ARG A 44 2.53 15.74 -19.02
N ASP A 45 1.58 15.79 -18.09
CA ASP A 45 1.89 15.96 -16.67
C ASP A 45 2.54 14.70 -16.09
N VAL A 46 2.14 13.51 -16.55
CA VAL A 46 2.79 12.24 -16.17
C VAL A 46 4.19 12.10 -16.77
N ILE A 47 4.38 12.48 -18.03
CA ILE A 47 5.72 12.49 -18.66
C ILE A 47 6.66 13.40 -17.87
N ASN A 48 6.22 14.62 -17.51
CA ASN A 48 7.02 15.56 -16.74
C ASN A 48 7.38 15.01 -15.34
N GLN A 49 6.41 14.41 -14.65
CA GLN A 49 6.65 13.77 -13.36
C GLN A 49 7.67 12.64 -13.49
N ILE A 50 7.52 11.72 -14.45
CA ILE A 50 8.43 10.59 -14.63
C ILE A 50 9.84 11.05 -15.05
N VAL A 51 9.96 12.02 -15.94
CA VAL A 51 11.26 12.62 -16.30
C VAL A 51 11.92 13.23 -15.06
N SER A 52 11.16 13.90 -14.20
CA SER A 52 11.68 14.48 -12.96
C SER A 52 12.11 13.41 -11.95
N LEU A 53 11.35 12.32 -11.81
CA LEU A 53 11.58 11.26 -10.83
C LEU A 53 12.75 10.35 -11.24
N GLU A 54 12.81 9.99 -12.52
CA GLU A 54 13.66 8.90 -13.02
C GLU A 54 14.76 9.39 -13.97
N SER A 55 14.74 10.66 -14.37
CA SER A 55 15.58 11.20 -15.47
C SER A 55 15.43 10.40 -16.78
N ARG A 56 14.31 9.68 -16.93
CA ARG A 56 13.99 8.84 -18.10
C ARG A 56 12.98 9.54 -18.98
N LYS A 57 13.27 9.59 -20.28
CA LYS A 57 12.30 10.02 -21.29
C LYS A 57 11.36 8.86 -21.63
N ILE A 58 10.06 9.14 -21.64
CA ILE A 58 9.00 8.19 -21.97
C ILE A 58 7.96 8.85 -22.89
N ALA A 59 7.19 8.03 -23.59
CA ALA A 59 6.05 8.48 -24.39
C ALA A 59 4.81 7.62 -24.13
N VAL A 60 3.65 8.26 -23.93
CA VAL A 60 2.37 7.55 -23.76
C VAL A 60 1.96 6.86 -25.06
N LYS A 61 1.68 5.56 -24.97
CA LYS A 61 1.27 4.68 -26.07
C LYS A 61 -0.24 4.50 -26.15
N ASP A 62 -0.87 4.13 -25.03
CA ASP A 62 -2.31 3.91 -24.92
C ASP A 62 -2.80 4.25 -23.51
N TYR A 63 -4.11 4.43 -23.36
CA TYR A 63 -4.73 4.76 -22.09
C TYR A 63 -6.00 3.96 -21.81
N SER A 64 -6.41 3.89 -20.54
CA SER A 64 -7.65 3.26 -20.12
C SER A 64 -8.22 3.95 -18.90
N LEU A 65 -9.52 4.27 -18.94
CA LEU A 65 -10.24 4.74 -17.77
C LEU A 65 -10.36 3.62 -16.74
N LEU A 66 -10.06 3.92 -15.48
CA LEU A 66 -10.25 3.02 -14.35
C LEU A 66 -11.21 3.64 -13.33
N TYR A 67 -12.01 2.80 -12.71
CA TYR A 67 -12.94 3.18 -11.66
C TYR A 67 -12.30 2.96 -10.29
N ASP A 68 -12.67 3.78 -9.31
CA ASP A 68 -12.33 3.51 -7.92
C ASP A 68 -13.26 2.45 -7.30
N VAL A 69 -12.97 2.08 -6.05
CA VAL A 69 -13.74 1.10 -5.26
C VAL A 69 -15.15 1.58 -4.90
N SER A 70 -15.45 2.85 -5.14
CA SER A 70 -16.77 3.48 -4.98
C SER A 70 -17.47 3.68 -6.33
N ASP A 71 -16.99 3.03 -7.39
CA ASP A 71 -17.50 3.08 -8.77
C ASP A 71 -17.38 4.45 -9.47
N ASN A 72 -16.55 5.38 -9.00
CA ASN A 72 -16.32 6.64 -9.71
C ASN A 72 -15.16 6.52 -10.71
N PRO A 73 -15.22 7.21 -11.87
CA PRO A 73 -14.17 7.19 -12.90
C PRO A 73 -12.98 8.07 -12.49
N SER A 74 -12.25 7.62 -11.46
CA SER A 74 -11.29 8.45 -10.72
C SER A 74 -9.84 8.31 -11.17
N TYR A 75 -9.51 7.33 -12.01
CA TYR A 75 -8.13 7.03 -12.40
C TYR A 75 -7.98 6.81 -13.91
N VAL A 76 -6.76 6.99 -14.39
CA VAL A 76 -6.35 6.68 -15.76
C VAL A 76 -5.12 5.79 -15.72
N LEU A 77 -5.17 4.65 -16.41
CA LEU A 77 -4.00 3.86 -16.75
C LEU A 77 -3.40 4.43 -18.03
N LEU A 78 -2.11 4.71 -18.01
CA LEU A 78 -1.29 5.03 -19.18
C LEU A 78 -0.29 3.88 -19.38
N THR A 79 -0.10 3.47 -20.62
CA THR A 79 0.99 2.56 -21.01
C THR A 79 2.01 3.34 -21.82
N PHE A 80 3.28 2.97 -21.75
CA PHE A 80 4.35 3.70 -22.43
C PHE A 80 4.87 2.94 -23.66
N THR A 81 5.47 3.69 -24.59
CA THR A 81 6.02 3.14 -25.83
C THR A 81 7.27 2.31 -25.56
N GLU A 82 8.01 2.68 -24.53
CA GLU A 82 9.24 2.05 -24.07
C GLU A 82 9.01 0.77 -23.25
N GLY A 83 7.76 0.51 -22.84
CA GLY A 83 7.41 -0.52 -21.85
C GLY A 83 6.93 0.11 -20.54
N GLY A 84 6.22 -0.67 -19.72
CA GLY A 84 5.68 -0.18 -18.46
C GLY A 84 4.38 0.62 -18.56
N TYR A 85 3.96 1.13 -17.42
CA TYR A 85 2.69 1.81 -17.21
C TYR A 85 2.73 2.79 -16.02
N ALA A 86 1.74 3.68 -15.97
CA ALA A 86 1.40 4.44 -14.77
C ALA A 86 -0.12 4.45 -14.57
N ILE A 87 -0.57 4.34 -13.33
CA ILE A 87 -1.95 4.62 -12.93
C ILE A 87 -1.95 5.94 -12.19
N VAL A 88 -2.75 6.87 -12.66
CA VAL A 88 -2.80 8.24 -12.13
C VAL A 88 -4.21 8.63 -11.73
N SER A 89 -4.31 9.53 -10.75
CA SER A 89 -5.53 10.30 -10.49
C SER A 89 -5.95 11.01 -11.77
N ARG A 90 -7.23 10.87 -12.12
CA ARG A 90 -7.79 11.56 -13.27
C ARG A 90 -7.92 13.07 -13.03
N SER A 91 -8.23 13.50 -11.81
CA SER A 91 -8.55 14.90 -11.54
C SER A 91 -7.36 15.85 -11.63
N ASN A 92 -6.14 15.34 -11.49
CA ASN A 92 -4.92 16.16 -11.44
C ASN A 92 -3.65 15.39 -11.86
N SER A 93 -3.80 14.27 -12.55
CA SER A 93 -2.66 13.51 -13.10
C SER A 93 -1.64 13.01 -12.07
N LEU A 94 -1.99 12.99 -10.78
CA LEU A 94 -1.10 12.53 -9.72
C LEU A 94 -0.83 11.04 -9.85
N ILE A 95 0.43 10.65 -9.94
CA ILE A 95 0.79 9.23 -10.07
C ILE A 95 0.43 8.49 -8.78
N ALA A 96 -0.39 7.45 -8.89
CA ALA A 96 -0.73 6.53 -7.79
C ALA A 96 0.25 5.36 -7.72
N ILE A 97 0.62 4.81 -8.89
CA ILE A 97 1.65 3.78 -9.07
C ILE A 97 2.20 3.88 -10.49
N TYR A 98 3.47 3.55 -10.67
CA TYR A 98 4.09 3.38 -11.99
C TYR A 98 5.13 2.27 -11.93
N ASP A 99 5.38 1.68 -13.09
CA ASP A 99 6.47 0.74 -13.34
C ASP A 99 6.91 0.96 -14.79
N LEU A 100 8.17 1.34 -15.02
CA LEU A 100 8.67 1.69 -16.35
C LEU A 100 9.31 0.51 -17.09
N ASP A 101 9.50 -0.62 -16.42
CA ASP A 101 10.28 -1.74 -16.92
C ASP A 101 9.44 -3.02 -17.05
N SER A 102 8.22 -3.03 -16.49
CA SER A 102 7.29 -4.13 -16.69
C SER A 102 6.97 -4.35 -18.17
N LYS A 103 6.99 -5.63 -18.54
CA LYS A 103 6.54 -6.10 -19.87
C LYS A 103 5.02 -6.11 -20.00
N HIS A 104 4.29 -6.11 -18.89
CA HIS A 104 2.84 -6.25 -18.85
C HIS A 104 2.20 -5.15 -18.00
N ALA A 105 1.23 -4.47 -18.58
CA ALA A 105 0.42 -3.50 -17.84
C ALA A 105 -0.74 -4.20 -17.12
N PRO A 106 -1.20 -3.70 -15.98
CA PRO A 106 -2.43 -4.17 -15.36
C PRO A 106 -3.58 -4.12 -16.38
N TYR A 107 -4.48 -5.11 -16.31
CA TYR A 107 -5.64 -5.24 -17.18
C TYR A 107 -5.35 -5.47 -18.68
N GLU A 108 -4.10 -5.74 -19.09
CA GLU A 108 -3.74 -5.92 -20.51
C GLU A 108 -4.49 -7.11 -21.15
N GLU A 109 -4.71 -8.19 -20.40
CA GLU A 109 -5.42 -9.38 -20.88
C GLU A 109 -6.95 -9.22 -20.88
N LEU A 110 -7.49 -8.14 -20.33
CA LEU A 110 -8.93 -7.93 -20.26
C LEU A 110 -9.49 -7.30 -21.54
N PRO A 111 -10.72 -7.67 -21.94
CA PRO A 111 -11.43 -6.97 -23.00
C PRO A 111 -11.49 -5.45 -22.76
N LYS A 112 -11.32 -4.65 -23.82
CA LYS A 112 -11.40 -3.18 -23.73
C LYS A 112 -12.73 -2.68 -23.14
N THR A 113 -13.81 -3.46 -23.29
CA THR A 113 -15.15 -3.16 -22.77
C THR A 113 -15.35 -3.53 -21.30
N SER A 114 -14.40 -4.23 -20.67
CA SER A 114 -14.50 -4.59 -19.25
C SER A 114 -14.43 -3.35 -18.37
N LYS A 115 -15.29 -3.28 -17.35
CA LYS A 115 -15.17 -2.27 -16.30
C LYS A 115 -13.97 -2.63 -15.41
N LYS A 116 -12.91 -1.83 -15.50
CA LYS A 116 -11.66 -1.97 -14.73
C LYS A 116 -11.74 -1.13 -13.45
N VAL A 117 -11.44 -1.72 -12.31
CA VAL A 117 -11.49 -1.07 -10.99
C VAL A 117 -10.11 -1.13 -10.36
N PHE A 118 -9.61 0.02 -9.91
CA PHE A 118 -8.35 0.17 -9.18
C PHE A 118 -8.64 0.45 -7.71
N GLY A 119 -8.29 -0.51 -6.86
CA GLY A 119 -8.42 -0.43 -5.41
C GLY A 119 -7.19 0.07 -4.68
N GLY A 120 -6.18 0.53 -5.43
CA GLY A 120 -4.85 0.85 -4.91
C GLY A 120 -3.80 -0.14 -5.42
N PRO A 121 -2.52 0.07 -5.06
CA PRO A 121 -1.43 -0.83 -5.44
C PRO A 121 -1.80 -2.30 -5.20
N LEU A 122 -1.58 -3.15 -6.20
CA LEU A 122 -1.89 -4.59 -6.22
C LEU A 122 -3.37 -4.99 -6.09
N ASN A 123 -4.28 -4.03 -6.10
CA ASN A 123 -5.70 -4.26 -5.98
C ASN A 123 -6.39 -3.95 -7.32
N TYR A 124 -6.17 -4.84 -8.30
CA TYR A 124 -6.69 -4.69 -9.65
C TYR A 124 -7.89 -5.60 -9.85
N PHE A 125 -9.05 -5.04 -10.19
CA PHE A 125 -10.27 -5.82 -10.39
C PHE A 125 -10.93 -5.53 -11.72
N SER A 126 -11.65 -6.53 -12.24
CA SER A 126 -12.67 -6.35 -13.26
C SER A 126 -14.06 -6.59 -12.66
N VAL A 127 -15.11 -6.06 -13.28
CA VAL A 127 -16.49 -6.36 -12.89
C VAL A 127 -17.08 -7.41 -13.81
N ASN A 128 -17.51 -8.55 -13.26
CA ASN A 128 -18.18 -9.59 -14.03
C ASN A 128 -19.65 -9.24 -14.32
N SER A 129 -20.33 -10.08 -15.12
CA SER A 129 -21.75 -9.89 -15.49
C SER A 129 -22.73 -9.89 -14.31
N LYS A 130 -22.31 -10.38 -13.14
CA LYS A 130 -23.09 -10.38 -11.89
C LYS A 130 -22.81 -9.15 -11.02
N GLY A 131 -21.97 -8.22 -11.48
CA GLY A 131 -21.58 -7.04 -10.70
C GLY A 131 -20.55 -7.30 -9.61
N GLN A 132 -19.93 -8.48 -9.60
CA GLN A 132 -18.90 -8.87 -8.62
C GLN A 132 -17.51 -8.45 -9.10
N LEU A 133 -16.62 -8.18 -8.15
CA LEU A 133 -15.21 -7.90 -8.45
C LEU A 133 -14.48 -9.21 -8.70
N VAL A 134 -13.68 -9.25 -9.75
CA VAL A 134 -12.78 -10.35 -10.09
C VAL A 134 -11.37 -9.80 -10.09
N GLU A 135 -10.54 -10.22 -9.14
CA GLU A 135 -9.15 -9.77 -9.04
C GLU A 135 -8.35 -10.33 -10.22
N THR A 136 -7.55 -9.48 -10.87
CA THR A 136 -6.99 -9.80 -12.20
C THR A 136 -5.85 -10.81 -12.16
N ASN A 137 -5.11 -10.90 -11.06
CA ASN A 137 -3.95 -11.79 -10.96
C ASN A 137 -4.33 -13.22 -10.55
N THR A 138 -5.33 -13.35 -9.67
CA THR A 138 -5.74 -14.62 -9.04
C THR A 138 -7.05 -15.15 -9.58
N GLY A 139 -7.86 -14.32 -10.24
CA GLY A 139 -9.22 -14.65 -10.66
C GLY A 139 -10.22 -14.76 -9.49
N SER A 140 -9.81 -14.39 -8.27
CA SER A 140 -10.65 -14.46 -7.07
C SER A 140 -11.86 -13.55 -7.20
N ILE A 141 -13.03 -14.05 -6.81
CA ILE A 141 -14.31 -13.33 -6.93
C ILE A 141 -14.73 -12.80 -5.56
N TYR A 142 -14.97 -11.50 -5.49
CA TYR A 142 -15.41 -10.79 -4.30
C TYR A 142 -16.76 -10.11 -4.56
N ALA A 143 -17.68 -10.21 -3.60
CA ALA A 143 -18.83 -9.33 -3.58
C ALA A 143 -18.38 -7.90 -3.26
N LYS A 144 -19.01 -6.88 -3.87
CA LYS A 144 -18.63 -5.46 -3.67
C LYS A 144 -18.65 -5.03 -2.21
N ASN A 145 -19.54 -5.61 -1.39
CA ASN A 145 -19.59 -5.34 0.05
C ASN A 145 -18.39 -5.90 0.83
N GLN A 146 -17.60 -6.80 0.23
CA GLN A 146 -16.35 -7.31 0.80
C GLN A 146 -15.16 -6.39 0.55
N ILE A 147 -15.31 -5.33 -0.27
CA ILE A 147 -14.34 -4.22 -0.27
C ILE A 147 -14.29 -3.68 1.16
N THR A 148 -13.12 -3.81 1.78
CA THR A 148 -12.94 -3.41 3.17
C THR A 148 -13.14 -1.91 3.30
N THR A 149 -13.68 -1.46 4.43
CA THR A 149 -13.77 -0.03 4.76
C THR A 149 -12.42 0.66 4.61
N ALA A 150 -11.35 -0.07 4.89
CA ALA A 150 -10.01 0.45 4.83
C ALA A 150 -9.48 0.66 3.39
N MET A 151 -9.85 -0.21 2.43
CA MET A 151 -9.60 0.05 0.99
C MET A 151 -10.37 1.29 0.50
N ARG A 152 -11.62 1.45 0.92
CA ARG A 152 -12.41 2.66 0.60
C ARG A 152 -11.76 3.93 1.17
N ASN A 153 -11.29 3.88 2.42
CA ASN A 153 -10.65 5.02 3.06
C ASN A 153 -9.33 5.38 2.36
N MET A 154 -8.43 4.43 2.09
CA MET A 154 -7.19 4.69 1.35
C MET A 154 -7.43 5.36 0.01
N ASN A 155 -8.37 4.80 -0.76
CA ASN A 155 -8.71 5.31 -2.07
C ASN A 155 -9.25 6.74 -1.97
N SER A 156 -10.14 6.97 -0.99
CA SER A 156 -10.68 8.29 -0.71
C SER A 156 -9.61 9.28 -0.26
N ASP A 157 -8.68 8.86 0.61
CA ASP A 157 -7.60 9.70 1.14
C ASP A 157 -6.64 10.12 0.02
N PHE A 158 -6.22 9.17 -0.84
CA PHE A 158 -5.41 9.48 -2.02
C PHE A 158 -6.13 10.44 -2.96
N LEU A 159 -7.41 10.19 -3.27
CA LEU A 159 -8.17 11.07 -4.17
C LEU A 159 -8.45 12.45 -3.55
N ASN A 160 -8.63 12.54 -2.23
CA ASN A 160 -8.77 13.82 -1.53
C ASN A 160 -7.45 14.58 -1.51
N GLN A 161 -6.33 13.90 -1.28
CA GLN A 161 -5.00 14.48 -1.40
C GLN A 161 -4.76 14.99 -2.82
N ALA A 162 -5.06 14.17 -3.83
CA ALA A 162 -4.99 14.55 -5.24
C ALA A 162 -5.81 15.83 -5.51
N LYS A 163 -7.07 15.90 -5.06
CA LYS A 163 -7.90 17.10 -5.20
C LYS A 163 -7.31 18.34 -4.50
N SER A 164 -6.60 18.15 -3.39
CA SER A 164 -5.99 19.25 -2.64
C SER A 164 -4.67 19.76 -3.23
N ILE A 165 -4.01 18.97 -4.07
CA ILE A 165 -2.79 19.36 -4.77
C ILE A 165 -3.19 20.10 -6.04
N GLN A 166 -3.14 21.43 -6.00
CA GLN A 166 -3.09 22.22 -7.22
C GLN A 166 -1.73 21.99 -7.89
N LEU A 167 -1.72 21.33 -9.05
CA LEU A 167 -0.58 21.42 -9.97
C LEU A 167 -0.50 22.88 -10.44
N VAL A 168 0.34 23.67 -9.77
CA VAL A 168 0.64 25.03 -10.20
C VAL A 168 1.52 24.92 -11.45
N THR A 169 0.88 24.94 -12.62
CA THR A 169 1.55 25.14 -13.91
C THR A 169 2.04 26.57 -13.99
N VAL A 170 3.31 26.78 -13.63
CA VAL A 170 4.04 27.99 -14.02
C VAL A 170 5.19 27.54 -14.91
N GLU A 171 5.28 28.18 -16.07
CA GLU A 171 6.19 27.97 -17.20
C GLU A 171 7.69 28.18 -16.88
N SER A 172 8.10 28.01 -15.62
CA SER A 172 9.47 28.15 -15.18
C SER A 172 9.71 27.18 -14.04
N GLU A 173 10.56 26.18 -14.28
CA GLU A 173 11.17 25.28 -13.29
C GLU A 173 10.22 24.79 -12.19
N ILE A 174 9.76 23.54 -12.31
CA ILE A 174 9.04 22.86 -11.24
C ILE A 174 9.96 22.79 -10.02
N VAL A 175 9.83 23.78 -9.14
CA VAL A 175 10.43 23.79 -7.82
C VAL A 175 9.60 22.84 -6.96
N TYR A 176 9.90 21.54 -7.02
CA TYR A 176 9.57 20.59 -5.94
C TYR A 176 10.42 20.88 -4.69
N ALA A 177 10.51 22.15 -4.27
CA ALA A 177 11.14 22.51 -3.00
C ALA A 177 10.06 22.71 -1.94
N ALA A 178 9.39 21.62 -1.58
CA ALA A 178 9.30 21.37 -0.15
C ALA A 178 10.68 20.83 0.22
N THR A 179 11.48 21.59 0.96
CA THR A 179 12.71 21.09 1.56
C THR A 179 12.31 20.01 2.58
N ALA A 180 11.97 18.80 2.11
CA ALA A 180 11.46 17.77 2.99
C ALA A 180 12.64 17.25 3.81
N SER A 181 12.73 17.73 5.04
CA SER A 181 13.65 17.19 6.02
C SER A 181 13.22 15.77 6.37
N TRP A 182 14.17 14.87 6.50
CA TRP A 182 13.93 13.55 7.07
C TRP A 182 13.36 13.69 8.49
N VAL A 183 12.16 13.16 8.72
CA VAL A 183 11.49 13.13 10.02
C VAL A 183 11.69 11.75 10.64
N GLY A 184 11.98 11.71 11.94
CA GLY A 184 12.07 10.48 12.71
C GLY A 184 13.42 10.27 13.38
N ILE A 185 13.81 9.00 13.48
CA ILE A 185 14.93 8.54 14.29
C ILE A 185 16.27 8.93 13.64
N PRO A 186 17.24 9.50 14.38
CA PRO A 186 18.57 9.77 13.84
C PRO A 186 19.26 8.49 13.37
N SER A 187 19.83 8.50 12.15
CA SER A 187 20.54 7.35 11.57
C SER A 187 21.66 6.79 12.46
N SER A 188 22.25 7.63 13.33
CA SER A 188 23.26 7.20 14.30
C SER A 188 22.73 6.18 15.33
N ARG A 189 21.42 6.16 15.62
CA ARG A 189 20.83 5.20 16.56
C ARG A 189 20.69 3.80 15.97
N VAL A 190 20.56 3.70 14.64
CA VAL A 190 20.30 2.46 13.93
C VAL A 190 21.52 1.90 13.18
N SER A 191 22.61 2.66 13.10
CA SER A 191 23.82 2.27 12.35
C SER A 191 24.47 0.96 12.82
N ARG A 192 24.29 0.60 14.09
CA ARG A 192 24.78 -0.67 14.64
C ARG A 192 24.10 -1.90 14.05
N TYR A 193 22.90 -1.75 13.48
CA TYR A 193 22.09 -2.86 12.96
C TYR A 193 22.33 -3.18 11.48
N SER A 194 23.42 -2.70 10.88
CA SER A 194 23.73 -2.94 9.46
C SER A 194 25.00 -3.75 9.21
N THR A 195 25.51 -4.45 10.22
CA THR A 195 26.78 -5.18 10.12
C THR A 195 26.71 -6.55 10.78
N GLY A 196 27.64 -7.43 10.43
CA GLY A 196 27.76 -8.76 11.05
C GLY A 196 26.47 -9.57 10.92
N MET A 197 26.01 -10.14 12.04
CA MET A 197 24.81 -10.99 12.09
C MET A 197 23.51 -10.23 11.84
N TRP A 198 23.51 -8.90 11.70
CA TRP A 198 22.30 -8.19 11.26
C TRP A 198 22.09 -8.25 9.73
N ILE A 199 23.04 -8.82 8.99
CA ILE A 199 22.96 -8.93 7.53
C ILE A 199 22.27 -10.26 7.15
N ASN A 200 21.22 -10.17 6.34
CA ASN A 200 20.58 -11.30 5.69
C ASN A 200 21.52 -11.87 4.61
N SER A 201 22.23 -12.94 4.92
CA SER A 201 23.12 -13.61 3.96
C SER A 201 23.21 -15.10 4.27
N THR A 202 23.47 -15.90 3.22
CA THR A 202 23.70 -17.35 3.35
C THR A 202 24.98 -17.68 4.14
N THR A 203 25.87 -16.70 4.35
CA THR A 203 27.04 -16.86 5.22
C THR A 203 26.64 -16.79 6.70
N ASN A 204 25.79 -15.83 7.06
CA ASN A 204 25.30 -15.69 8.43
C ASN A 204 24.23 -16.73 8.79
N TYR A 205 23.40 -17.09 7.81
CA TYR A 205 22.24 -17.98 7.96
C TYR A 205 22.28 -19.09 6.89
N PRO A 206 23.19 -20.06 7.02
CA PRO A 206 23.39 -21.08 5.99
C PRO A 206 22.28 -22.14 6.02
N ALA A 207 21.92 -22.66 4.85
CA ALA A 207 20.95 -23.75 4.72
C ALA A 207 21.35 -25.02 5.49
N SER A 208 22.65 -25.25 5.73
CA SER A 208 23.16 -26.35 6.57
C SER A 208 22.69 -26.28 8.03
N GLN A 209 22.25 -25.10 8.49
CA GLN A 209 21.64 -24.89 9.82
C GLN A 209 20.11 -24.84 9.77
N GLY A 210 19.52 -25.15 8.61
CA GLY A 210 18.07 -25.20 8.42
C GLY A 210 17.42 -23.86 8.11
N TYR A 211 18.19 -22.85 7.66
CA TYR A 211 17.65 -21.58 7.16
C TYR A 211 17.27 -21.68 5.67
N PRO A 212 16.23 -20.95 5.22
CA PRO A 212 15.87 -20.87 3.80
C PRO A 212 16.97 -20.19 2.97
N VAL A 213 17.11 -20.60 1.70
CA VAL A 213 18.17 -20.10 0.79
C VAL A 213 18.00 -18.61 0.47
N LEU A 214 16.76 -18.13 0.39
CA LEU A 214 16.42 -16.72 0.16
C LEU A 214 16.61 -15.85 1.41
N GLY A 215 16.98 -16.46 2.54
CA GLY A 215 17.21 -15.76 3.80
C GLY A 215 15.94 -15.50 4.61
N ILE A 216 16.10 -14.71 5.68
CA ILE A 216 15.10 -14.53 6.75
C ILE A 216 14.85 -13.04 7.02
N CYS A 217 14.71 -12.24 5.95
CA CYS A 217 14.60 -10.79 6.01
C CYS A 217 13.47 -10.31 6.94
N GLY A 218 12.33 -11.02 6.98
CA GLY A 218 11.22 -10.73 7.91
C GLY A 218 11.63 -10.87 9.38
N THR A 219 12.26 -11.99 9.74
CA THR A 219 12.84 -12.18 11.09
C THR A 219 13.86 -11.09 11.43
N ILE A 220 14.75 -10.74 10.50
CA ILE A 220 15.81 -9.76 10.77
C ILE A 220 15.23 -8.35 10.94
N ALA A 221 14.31 -7.91 10.07
CA ALA A 221 13.65 -6.62 10.19
C ALA A 221 12.87 -6.49 11.52
N ALA A 222 12.20 -7.56 11.95
CA ALA A 222 11.53 -7.63 13.25
C ALA A 222 12.52 -7.59 14.42
N ALA A 223 13.66 -8.28 14.32
CA ALA A 223 14.71 -8.27 15.33
C ALA A 223 15.34 -6.88 15.50
N ILE A 224 15.56 -6.15 14.40
CA ILE A 224 16.07 -4.77 14.41
C ILE A 224 15.06 -3.84 15.10
N MET A 225 13.77 -3.98 14.77
CA MET A 225 12.69 -3.23 15.42
C MET A 225 12.67 -3.50 16.93
N LEU A 226 12.65 -4.76 17.37
CA LEU A 226 12.67 -5.13 18.80
C LEU A 226 13.94 -4.65 19.51
N ALA A 227 15.11 -4.79 18.88
CA ALA A 227 16.38 -4.33 19.44
C ALA A 227 16.42 -2.80 19.62
N TYR A 228 15.82 -2.05 18.70
CA TYR A 228 15.71 -0.61 18.86
C TYR A 228 14.80 -0.23 20.03
N PHE A 229 13.65 -0.89 20.16
CA PHE A 229 12.73 -0.68 21.29
C PHE A 229 13.43 -0.96 22.62
N ASP A 230 14.17 -2.07 22.70
CA ASP A 230 14.99 -2.45 23.85
C ASP A 230 16.10 -1.43 24.18
N ASP A 231 16.71 -0.84 23.15
CA ASP A 231 17.82 0.11 23.31
C ASP A 231 17.38 1.53 23.71
N TYR A 232 16.22 1.98 23.22
CA TYR A 232 15.86 3.41 23.25
C TYR A 232 14.45 3.72 23.79
N ILE A 233 13.57 2.73 23.94
CA ILE A 233 12.20 2.93 24.44
C ILE A 233 12.07 2.37 25.86
N ASP A 234 12.27 1.06 26.03
CA ASP A 234 12.26 0.39 27.34
C ASP A 234 13.15 -0.86 27.27
N ASN A 235 14.03 -1.06 28.24
CA ASN A 235 14.98 -2.17 28.24
C ASN A 235 14.39 -3.53 28.69
N ASN A 236 13.06 -3.64 28.71
CA ASN A 236 12.32 -4.86 29.02
C ASN A 236 11.67 -5.50 27.78
N TYR A 237 11.95 -5.03 26.56
CA TYR A 237 11.46 -5.68 25.34
C TYR A 237 12.22 -6.98 25.07
N VAL A 238 13.55 -7.02 25.30
CA VAL A 238 14.37 -8.21 25.06
C VAL A 238 15.12 -8.60 26.35
N PRO A 239 15.02 -9.85 26.83
CA PRO A 239 15.82 -10.30 27.96
C PRO A 239 17.32 -10.13 27.73
N SER A 240 18.04 -9.69 28.77
CA SER A 240 19.51 -9.57 28.74
C SER A 240 20.23 -10.90 28.47
N THR A 241 19.58 -12.03 28.70
CA THR A 241 20.06 -13.38 28.37
C THR A 241 19.98 -13.70 26.87
N ILE A 242 19.14 -13.00 26.12
CA ILE A 242 19.00 -13.13 24.66
C ILE A 242 19.86 -12.11 23.94
N ARG A 243 19.79 -10.85 24.38
CA ARG A 243 20.55 -9.74 23.81
C ARG A 243 20.88 -8.72 24.90
N ILE A 244 22.11 -8.23 24.89
CA ILE A 244 22.51 -7.12 25.76
C ILE A 244 22.07 -5.80 25.11
N VAL A 245 21.41 -4.95 25.88
CA VAL A 245 21.02 -3.58 25.49
C VAL A 245 22.23 -2.81 24.96
N ASN A 246 22.04 -2.04 23.89
CA ASN A 246 23.07 -1.31 23.15
C ASN A 246 24.19 -2.20 22.58
N SER A 247 23.97 -3.50 22.40
CA SER A 247 24.93 -4.37 21.70
C SER A 247 24.92 -4.11 20.19
N SER A 248 26.11 -4.20 19.57
CA SER A 248 26.27 -4.27 18.10
C SER A 248 25.96 -5.65 17.53
N THR A 249 25.75 -6.66 18.38
CA THR A 249 25.37 -8.02 17.97
C THR A 249 23.94 -8.35 18.39
N PRO A 250 23.21 -9.18 17.62
CA PRO A 250 21.86 -9.59 17.98
C PRO A 250 21.80 -10.61 19.13
N GLY A 251 22.95 -11.14 19.60
CA GLY A 251 22.97 -12.28 20.51
C GLY A 251 22.22 -13.47 19.90
N SER A 252 21.26 -14.03 20.63
CA SER A 252 20.36 -15.08 20.12
C SER A 252 18.99 -14.56 19.67
N LEU A 253 18.79 -13.23 19.57
CA LEU A 253 17.49 -12.64 19.23
C LEU A 253 16.98 -13.12 17.87
N ILE A 254 17.79 -13.01 16.81
CA ILE A 254 17.39 -13.42 15.46
C ILE A 254 17.13 -14.93 15.40
N THR A 255 18.00 -15.74 16.01
CA THR A 255 17.86 -17.21 15.95
C THR A 255 16.66 -17.72 16.75
N THR A 256 16.30 -17.04 17.85
CA THR A 256 15.08 -17.37 18.60
C THR A 256 13.83 -16.90 17.85
N LEU A 257 13.79 -15.67 17.32
CA LEU A 257 12.67 -15.16 16.50
C LEU A 257 12.42 -15.99 15.25
N TYR A 258 13.47 -16.48 14.59
CA TYR A 258 13.38 -17.36 13.42
C TYR A 258 12.43 -18.54 13.65
N ASN A 259 12.47 -19.15 14.84
CA ASN A 259 11.62 -20.28 15.18
C ASN A 259 10.12 -19.96 15.21
N TYR A 260 9.76 -18.68 15.33
CA TYR A 260 8.37 -18.20 15.40
C TYR A 260 7.89 -17.55 14.10
N ILE A 261 8.80 -16.96 13.31
CA ILE A 261 8.47 -16.19 12.11
C ILE A 261 8.65 -17.01 10.83
N ASP A 262 9.90 -17.41 10.52
CA ASP A 262 10.30 -17.93 9.20
C ASP A 262 10.48 -19.46 9.16
N LYS A 263 10.58 -20.16 10.30
CA LYS A 263 10.89 -21.60 10.32
C LYS A 263 9.86 -22.42 9.55
N GLY A 264 10.34 -23.15 8.53
CA GLY A 264 9.51 -23.99 7.67
C GLY A 264 8.74 -23.21 6.59
N LYS A 265 9.03 -21.92 6.42
CA LYS A 265 8.43 -21.04 5.42
C LYS A 265 9.49 -20.59 4.40
N ASN A 266 9.02 -20.15 3.23
CA ASN A 266 9.87 -19.59 2.18
C ASN A 266 9.33 -18.19 1.82
N GLY A 267 9.63 -17.22 2.67
CA GLY A 267 9.02 -15.89 2.68
C GLY A 267 7.94 -15.74 3.77
N THR A 268 7.65 -14.49 4.11
CA THR A 268 6.70 -14.14 5.17
C THR A 268 5.80 -12.99 4.77
N PHE A 269 4.55 -13.07 5.21
CA PHE A 269 3.58 -12.00 5.09
C PHE A 269 3.52 -11.17 6.39
N PRO A 270 2.88 -9.98 6.39
CA PRO A 270 2.81 -9.13 7.59
C PRO A 270 2.23 -9.84 8.82
N TRP A 271 1.25 -10.72 8.63
CA TRP A 271 0.69 -11.50 9.75
C TRP A 271 1.72 -12.50 10.31
N ASP A 272 2.58 -13.10 9.49
CA ASP A 272 3.58 -14.07 9.94
C ASP A 272 4.59 -13.39 10.85
N VAL A 273 5.07 -12.22 10.42
CA VAL A 273 6.02 -11.41 11.18
C VAL A 273 5.39 -10.94 12.49
N SER A 274 4.20 -10.33 12.44
CA SER A 274 3.56 -9.80 13.66
C SER A 274 3.13 -10.89 14.64
N SER A 275 2.50 -11.97 14.16
CA SER A 275 2.11 -13.09 15.04
C SER A 275 3.32 -13.83 15.61
N GLY A 276 4.41 -13.95 14.84
CA GLY A 276 5.66 -14.51 15.30
C GLY A 276 6.34 -13.65 16.36
N VAL A 277 6.38 -12.32 16.18
CA VAL A 277 6.86 -11.38 17.21
C VAL A 277 6.03 -11.49 18.48
N ASN A 278 4.71 -11.49 18.39
CA ASN A 278 3.83 -11.65 19.55
C ASN A 278 4.06 -12.98 20.28
N SER A 279 4.20 -14.08 19.53
CA SER A 279 4.46 -15.40 20.10
C SER A 279 5.82 -15.47 20.79
N TRP A 280 6.83 -14.83 20.20
CA TRP A 280 8.15 -14.71 20.81
C TRP A 280 8.13 -13.84 22.07
N MET A 281 7.46 -12.67 22.03
CA MET A 281 7.36 -11.79 23.19
C MET A 281 6.63 -12.47 24.34
N MET A 282 5.56 -13.21 24.07
CA MET A 282 4.86 -14.00 25.07
C MET A 282 5.73 -15.09 25.72
N ALA A 283 6.69 -15.64 24.97
CA ALA A 283 7.59 -16.68 25.47
C ALA A 283 8.81 -16.11 26.23
N TYR A 284 9.29 -14.92 25.86
CA TYR A 284 10.57 -14.40 26.33
C TYR A 284 10.53 -12.99 26.90
N SER A 285 9.70 -12.09 26.38
CA SER A 285 9.75 -10.67 26.71
C SER A 285 9.16 -10.37 28.10
N PRO A 286 9.92 -9.74 29.01
CA PRO A 286 9.45 -9.38 30.34
C PRO A 286 8.26 -8.40 30.35
N ILE A 287 8.16 -7.55 29.33
CA ILE A 287 7.12 -6.51 29.24
C ILE A 287 5.83 -6.97 28.56
N TYR A 288 5.79 -8.19 28.01
CA TYR A 288 4.65 -8.63 27.20
C TYR A 288 3.32 -8.58 27.97
N ASN A 289 2.36 -7.82 27.43
CA ASN A 289 0.99 -7.74 27.92
C ASN A 289 0.04 -7.27 26.80
N LEU A 290 -1.21 -6.97 27.13
CA LEU A 290 -2.21 -6.47 26.16
C LEU A 290 -1.83 -5.13 25.51
N SER A 291 -0.99 -4.34 26.16
CA SER A 291 -0.55 -3.01 25.72
C SER A 291 0.85 -3.00 25.09
N HIS A 292 1.54 -4.15 25.00
CA HIS A 292 2.88 -4.26 24.40
C HIS A 292 2.89 -5.45 23.45
N ARG A 293 2.33 -5.22 22.26
CA ARG A 293 2.12 -6.24 21.23
C ARG A 293 2.57 -5.75 19.89
N SER A 294 2.97 -6.68 19.04
CA SER A 294 3.09 -6.38 17.63
C SER A 294 1.71 -6.31 16.98
N TRP A 295 1.59 -5.38 16.04
CA TRP A 295 0.46 -5.25 15.13
C TRP A 295 0.96 -5.28 13.69
N TYR A 296 0.07 -5.58 12.75
CA TYR A 296 0.36 -5.49 11.32
C TYR A 296 -0.76 -4.78 10.58
N SER A 297 -0.44 -4.29 9.39
CA SER A 297 -1.38 -3.63 8.51
C SER A 297 -0.85 -3.66 7.07
N THR A 298 -1.72 -3.37 6.10
CA THR A 298 -1.33 -3.06 4.71
C THR A 298 -1.22 -1.54 4.48
N PHE A 299 -1.55 -0.71 5.47
CA PHE A 299 -1.45 0.77 5.44
C PHE A 299 -0.06 1.20 5.86
N THR A 300 0.91 1.08 4.97
CA THR A 300 2.32 1.26 5.33
C THR A 300 2.65 2.70 5.72
N PHE A 301 2.38 3.69 4.87
CA PHE A 301 2.91 5.04 5.08
C PHE A 301 2.24 5.86 6.16
N SER A 302 0.90 5.87 6.24
CA SER A 302 0.21 6.64 7.27
C SER A 302 0.57 6.14 8.68
N LEU A 303 0.62 4.83 8.87
CA LEU A 303 0.98 4.23 10.16
C LEU A 303 2.48 4.36 10.44
N ALA A 304 3.35 4.13 9.44
CA ALA A 304 4.79 4.36 9.60
C ALA A 304 5.08 5.81 9.98
N LYS A 305 4.40 6.80 9.39
CA LYS A 305 4.56 8.21 9.75
C LYS A 305 4.24 8.45 11.22
N ASP A 306 3.12 7.90 11.71
CA ASP A 306 2.70 8.08 13.10
C ASP A 306 3.73 7.46 14.06
N ASP A 307 4.12 6.22 13.84
CA ASP A 307 5.10 5.53 14.69
C ASP A 307 6.49 6.19 14.62
N ILE A 308 6.99 6.48 13.43
CA ILE A 308 8.31 7.09 13.23
C ILE A 308 8.35 8.50 13.82
N SER A 309 7.26 9.27 13.73
CA SER A 309 7.17 10.59 14.38
C SER A 309 7.23 10.48 15.91
N ASN A 310 6.75 9.35 16.46
CA ASN A 310 6.86 9.00 17.87
C ASN A 310 8.17 8.25 18.21
N MET A 311 9.18 8.31 17.34
CA MET A 311 10.50 7.69 17.53
C MET A 311 10.49 6.16 17.59
N ARG A 312 9.48 5.53 16.97
CA ARG A 312 9.26 4.08 16.96
C ARG A 312 9.45 3.56 15.53
N PRO A 313 10.48 2.73 15.26
CA PRO A 313 10.71 2.18 13.93
C PRO A 313 9.70 1.06 13.64
N VAL A 314 9.50 0.79 12.37
CA VAL A 314 8.54 -0.23 11.89
C VAL A 314 9.20 -1.14 10.86
N ALA A 315 8.81 -2.40 10.81
CA ALA A 315 9.20 -3.30 9.72
C ALA A 315 8.24 -3.11 8.53
N ILE A 316 8.79 -3.01 7.32
CA ILE A 316 8.04 -2.75 6.08
C ILE A 316 8.38 -3.84 5.07
N GLY A 317 7.32 -4.42 4.49
CA GLY A 317 7.42 -5.35 3.37
C GLY A 317 7.51 -4.60 2.05
N LEU A 318 8.48 -4.95 1.22
CA LEU A 318 8.72 -4.48 -0.14
C LEU A 318 8.32 -5.57 -1.13
N LEU A 319 7.80 -5.19 -2.29
CA LEU A 319 7.47 -6.15 -3.35
C LEU A 319 8.13 -5.77 -4.67
N GLU A 320 8.68 -6.77 -5.37
CA GLU A 320 9.29 -6.59 -6.68
C GLU A 320 8.28 -6.00 -7.67
N MET A 321 7.05 -6.53 -7.67
CA MET A 321 5.96 -6.06 -8.53
C MET A 321 5.48 -4.63 -8.25
N LEU A 322 5.96 -4.01 -7.16
CA LEU A 322 5.71 -2.61 -6.83
C LEU A 322 6.91 -1.70 -7.15
N GLY A 323 7.93 -2.23 -7.83
CA GLY A 323 9.14 -1.51 -8.23
C GLY A 323 10.32 -1.67 -7.27
N SER A 324 10.25 -2.57 -6.29
CA SER A 324 11.35 -2.83 -5.37
C SER A 324 12.55 -3.43 -6.12
N THR A 325 13.68 -2.73 -6.11
CA THR A 325 14.97 -3.29 -6.57
C THR A 325 15.58 -4.30 -5.60
N TYR A 326 14.93 -4.52 -4.45
CA TYR A 326 15.32 -5.51 -3.45
C TYR A 326 14.56 -6.84 -3.61
N GLU A 327 13.83 -7.02 -4.71
CA GLU A 327 12.84 -8.10 -4.89
C GLU A 327 11.75 -8.02 -3.79
N ASP A 328 11.08 -9.14 -3.50
CA ASP A 328 10.21 -9.28 -2.33
C ASP A 328 11.07 -9.35 -1.06
N HIS A 329 10.96 -8.32 -0.21
CA HIS A 329 11.91 -8.11 0.89
C HIS A 329 11.27 -7.49 2.14
N TRP A 330 11.96 -7.55 3.27
CA TRP A 330 11.58 -6.84 4.49
C TRP A 330 12.71 -5.92 4.94
N VAL A 331 12.36 -4.70 5.35
CA VAL A 331 13.31 -3.68 5.85
C VAL A 331 12.77 -3.02 7.11
N THR A 332 13.62 -2.33 7.88
CA THR A 332 13.17 -1.57 9.06
C THR A 332 13.22 -0.07 8.77
N ALA A 333 12.05 0.56 8.61
CA ALA A 333 11.94 2.00 8.40
C ALA A 333 12.03 2.77 9.71
N TYR A 334 12.82 3.85 9.69
CA TYR A 334 13.11 4.65 10.89
C TYR A 334 13.08 6.16 10.65
N GLN A 335 13.10 6.61 9.39
CA GLN A 335 12.74 7.97 9.00
C GLN A 335 11.80 7.94 7.80
N PHE A 336 11.05 9.01 7.62
CA PHE A 336 10.35 9.28 6.37
C PHE A 336 10.63 10.70 5.87
N GLN A 337 10.43 10.89 4.58
CA GLN A 337 10.43 12.18 3.93
C GLN A 337 9.09 12.32 3.21
N GLU A 338 8.32 13.35 3.55
CA GLU A 338 7.04 13.66 2.92
C GLU A 338 7.19 14.92 2.07
N ASN A 339 7.02 14.77 0.75
CA ASN A 339 7.12 15.84 -0.23
C ASN A 339 5.73 16.43 -0.58
N GLY A 340 4.78 16.38 0.37
CA GLY A 340 3.38 16.81 0.17
C GLY A 340 2.53 15.84 -0.66
N ILE A 341 3.14 14.84 -1.29
CA ILE A 341 2.51 13.83 -2.15
C ILE A 341 3.00 12.44 -1.74
N PHE A 342 2.07 11.50 -1.46
CA PHE A 342 2.42 10.11 -1.11
C PHE A 342 3.41 9.49 -2.10
N SER A 343 3.11 9.54 -3.40
CA SER A 343 3.92 8.92 -4.45
C SER A 343 5.26 9.61 -4.74
N THR A 344 5.64 10.61 -3.94
CA THR A 344 6.98 11.22 -3.98
C THR A 344 7.65 11.13 -2.62
N SER A 345 7.09 10.34 -1.70
CA SER A 345 7.58 10.17 -0.35
C SER A 345 8.52 8.97 -0.26
N TYR A 346 9.42 9.02 0.71
CA TYR A 346 10.45 8.01 0.90
C TYR A 346 10.56 7.59 2.36
N TYR A 347 11.02 6.37 2.58
CA TYR A 347 11.55 5.92 3.85
C TYR A 347 13.07 5.93 3.83
N LYS A 348 13.67 6.17 5.00
CA LYS A 348 15.03 5.73 5.28
C LYS A 348 14.97 4.47 6.12
N VAL A 349 15.70 3.45 5.70
CA VAL A 349 15.58 2.11 6.25
C VAL A 349 16.94 1.51 6.62
N VAL A 350 16.91 0.56 7.54
CA VAL A 350 17.93 -0.48 7.61
C VAL A 350 17.50 -1.61 6.69
N ASP A 351 18.29 -1.87 5.65
CA ASP A 351 17.91 -2.76 4.55
C ASP A 351 18.23 -4.23 4.80
N ASN A 352 18.91 -4.53 5.92
CA ASN A 352 19.48 -5.82 6.28
C ASN A 352 20.43 -6.46 5.24
N HIS A 353 20.88 -5.71 4.23
CA HIS A 353 21.93 -6.10 3.28
C HIS A 353 23.24 -5.32 3.47
N GLY A 354 23.29 -4.45 4.47
CA GLY A 354 24.50 -3.74 4.91
C GLY A 354 24.35 -2.22 4.96
N SER A 355 23.21 -1.69 4.53
CA SER A 355 22.92 -0.26 4.57
C SER A 355 21.94 0.07 5.69
N TYR A 356 22.32 1.03 6.55
CA TYR A 356 21.40 1.65 7.51
C TYR A 356 20.85 2.99 7.00
N THR A 357 21.18 3.40 5.78
CA THR A 357 20.74 4.67 5.19
C THR A 357 20.10 4.48 3.83
N ALA A 358 19.67 3.25 3.50
CA ALA A 358 18.98 2.97 2.26
C ALA A 358 17.69 3.79 2.20
N THR A 359 17.38 4.28 1.01
CA THR A 359 16.19 5.08 0.75
C THR A 359 15.23 4.25 -0.10
N ILE A 360 14.00 4.10 0.39
CA ILE A 360 12.98 3.25 -0.22
C ILE A 360 11.78 4.11 -0.60
N HIS A 361 11.32 3.97 -1.82
CA HIS A 361 10.12 4.67 -2.26
C HIS A 361 8.88 4.06 -1.59
N VAL A 362 7.94 4.89 -1.10
CA VAL A 362 6.77 4.36 -0.36
C VAL A 362 5.86 3.49 -1.23
N ASN A 363 5.84 3.72 -2.54
CA ASN A 363 5.08 2.91 -3.50
C ASN A 363 5.54 1.44 -3.56
N TRP A 364 6.77 1.12 -3.15
CA TRP A 364 7.30 -0.25 -3.18
C TRP A 364 6.70 -1.15 -2.10
N THR A 365 5.90 -0.57 -1.20
CA THR A 365 5.56 -1.18 0.08
C THR A 365 4.17 -1.79 0.09
N SER A 366 4.02 -2.94 0.72
CA SER A 366 2.77 -3.72 0.71
C SER A 366 2.23 -4.08 2.10
N GLY A 367 3.10 -4.00 3.11
CA GLY A 367 2.76 -4.35 4.48
C GLY A 367 3.67 -3.69 5.49
N ILE A 368 3.15 -3.51 6.70
CA ILE A 368 3.84 -2.92 7.84
C ILE A 368 3.60 -3.76 9.08
N VAL A 369 4.62 -3.82 9.92
CA VAL A 369 4.56 -4.39 11.26
C VAL A 369 5.17 -3.39 12.23
N GLY A 370 4.41 -3.06 13.28
CA GLY A 370 4.87 -2.23 14.39
C GLY A 370 4.76 -2.95 15.72
N LEU A 371 5.03 -2.20 16.78
CA LEU A 371 4.87 -2.61 18.19
C LEU A 371 4.02 -1.57 18.91
N ASP A 372 3.31 -1.95 19.96
CA ASP A 372 2.63 -1.05 20.91
C ASP A 372 3.50 -0.76 22.15
#